data_AF-A0A836RH77-F1
#
_entry.id   AF-A0A836RH77-F1
#
_cell.length_a   1.000
_cell.length_b   1.000
_cell.length_c   1.000
_cell.angle_alpha   90.00
_cell.angle_beta   90.00
_cell.angle_gamma   90.00
#
_symmetry.space_group_name_H-M   'P 1'
#
loop_
_entity.id
_entity.type
_entity.pdbx_description
1 polymer ?
#
loop_
_entity_poly.entity_id
_entity_poly.type
_entity_poly.pdbx_seq_one_letter_code
_entity_poly.pdbx_strand_id
1 'polypeptide(L)'
;CGAAVKYFEDQPPALDDTQSLLAEKRKLAELQVPDPLGGGRMHDRVLAAAEFRRRVGGDLIIEGWIEGPCAEAADLRGINTLMLDFYDDPGFVRDLFEFVIEMELAFARAQIEAGVDLMGIGDAAASLVGPKFYRELVWPYEKRLVEGVHQMGAMVRLHICGNTGKLLELMGQLGCEIVDLDHMVSIAAARRRWARTKCCSVTSIRSRY
;
A
#
# COMPACT_ATOMS: atom_id res chain seq x y z
N CYS A 1 1.84 12.33 5.28
CA CYS A 1 1.87 13.15 4.06
C CYS A 1 1.20 14.53 4.16
N GLY A 2 0.28 14.82 5.11
CA GLY A 2 -0.29 16.17 5.28
C GLY A 2 -1.60 16.44 4.52
N ALA A 3 -2.15 15.44 3.84
CA ALA A 3 -3.48 15.51 3.23
C ALA A 3 -4.59 15.67 4.28
N ALA A 4 -5.64 16.41 3.91
CA ALA A 4 -6.79 16.67 4.77
C ALA A 4 -7.65 15.43 4.96
N VAL A 5 -7.96 15.08 6.21
CA VAL A 5 -8.80 13.93 6.57
C VAL A 5 -10.13 14.44 7.10
N LYS A 6 -11.23 13.89 6.58
CA LYS A 6 -12.58 14.13 7.06
C LYS A 6 -13.05 12.96 7.92
N TYR A 7 -13.55 13.29 9.10
CA TYR A 7 -14.15 12.35 10.03
C TYR A 7 -15.66 12.40 9.89
N PHE A 8 -16.28 11.23 9.94
CA PHE A 8 -17.71 11.06 9.82
C PHE A 8 -18.23 10.25 11.02
N GLU A 9 -19.51 10.38 11.31
CA GLU A 9 -20.14 9.69 12.43
C GLU A 9 -20.31 8.19 12.13
N ASP A 10 -20.78 7.85 10.93
CA ASP A 10 -21.21 6.50 10.56
C ASP A 10 -20.34 5.82 9.48
N GLN A 11 -19.15 6.36 9.21
CA GLN A 11 -18.20 5.74 8.28
C GLN A 11 -16.74 6.00 8.68
N PRO A 12 -15.80 5.17 8.21
CA PRO A 12 -14.38 5.40 8.45
C PRO A 12 -13.92 6.80 8.02
N PRO A 13 -12.87 7.35 8.64
CA PRO A 13 -12.24 8.56 8.15
C PRO A 13 -11.83 8.38 6.69
N ALA A 14 -12.06 9.40 5.88
CA ALA A 14 -11.68 9.43 4.48
C ALA A 14 -10.95 10.73 4.18
N LEU A 15 -10.24 10.78 3.06
CA LEU A 15 -9.58 12.01 2.64
C LEU A 15 -10.59 12.98 2.06
N ASP A 16 -10.30 14.27 2.26
CA ASP A 16 -11.12 15.32 1.71
C ASP A 16 -10.71 15.58 0.26
N ASP A 17 -11.40 14.91 -0.67
CA ASP A 17 -11.20 15.07 -2.12
C ASP A 17 -11.44 16.51 -2.61
N THR A 18 -12.13 17.36 -1.83
CA THR A 18 -12.29 18.79 -2.18
C THR A 18 -11.04 19.62 -1.87
N GLN A 19 -10.13 19.05 -1.07
CA GLN A 19 -8.88 19.66 -0.62
C GLN A 19 -7.69 18.72 -0.83
N SER A 20 -7.66 17.99 -1.95
CA SER A 20 -6.51 17.13 -2.29
C SER A 20 -5.21 17.92 -2.24
N LEU A 21 -4.21 17.40 -1.52
CA LEU A 21 -2.93 18.07 -1.32
C LEU A 21 -2.25 18.39 -2.66
N LEU A 22 -2.38 17.45 -3.60
CA LEU A 22 -1.88 17.57 -4.96
C LEU A 22 -2.98 17.92 -5.97
N ALA A 23 -3.98 18.73 -5.60
CA ALA A 23 -4.93 19.30 -6.58
C ALA A 23 -4.19 20.03 -7.73
N GLU A 24 -3.05 20.64 -7.42
CA GLU A 24 -2.12 21.23 -8.40
C GLU A 24 -0.83 20.42 -8.46
N LYS A 25 -0.54 19.78 -9.60
CA LYS A 25 0.61 18.87 -9.76
C LYS A 25 1.95 19.45 -9.34
N ARG A 26 2.19 20.73 -9.63
CA ARG A 26 3.46 21.42 -9.32
C ARG A 26 3.84 21.39 -7.84
N LYS A 27 2.84 21.26 -6.93
CA LYS A 27 3.08 21.19 -5.48
C LYS A 27 3.87 19.95 -5.07
N LEU A 28 3.89 18.90 -5.89
CA LEU A 28 4.70 17.71 -5.63
C LEU A 28 6.18 18.05 -5.42
N ALA A 29 6.72 18.99 -6.20
CA ALA A 29 8.11 19.42 -6.10
C ALA A 29 8.43 20.18 -4.79
N GLU A 30 7.40 20.63 -4.07
CA GLU A 30 7.53 21.35 -2.80
C GLU A 30 7.35 20.41 -1.59
N LEU A 31 6.89 19.17 -1.80
CA LEU A 31 6.68 18.22 -0.72
C LEU A 31 8.01 17.64 -0.22
N GLN A 32 8.05 17.44 1.10
CA GLN A 32 9.12 16.72 1.77
C GLN A 32 8.56 15.44 2.37
N VAL A 33 9.36 14.37 2.31
CA VAL A 33 9.04 13.14 3.01
C VAL A 33 8.94 13.46 4.51
N PRO A 34 7.79 13.22 5.16
CA PRO A 34 7.65 13.49 6.57
C PRO A 34 8.54 12.55 7.40
N ASP A 35 9.12 13.05 8.48
CA ASP A 35 9.84 12.22 9.45
C ASP A 35 8.83 11.29 10.17
N PRO A 36 8.94 9.96 10.02
CA PRO A 36 8.04 9.02 10.69
C PRO A 36 8.11 9.09 12.22
N LEU A 37 9.20 9.62 12.79
CA LEU A 37 9.42 9.79 14.22
C LEU A 37 9.19 11.23 14.70
N GLY A 38 8.84 12.15 13.79
CA GLY A 38 8.64 13.58 14.07
C GLY A 38 7.39 13.92 14.90
N GLY A 39 6.64 12.90 15.33
CA GLY A 39 5.34 13.05 16.00
C GLY A 39 4.14 12.78 15.07
N GLY A 40 2.94 12.98 15.58
CA GLY A 40 1.70 12.77 14.82
C GLY A 40 1.39 11.29 14.53
N ARG A 41 0.65 11.03 13.45
CA ARG A 41 0.03 9.72 13.18
C ARG A 41 1.04 8.60 12.87
N MET A 42 2.09 8.89 12.08
CA MET A 42 3.12 7.89 11.77
C MET A 42 3.88 7.50 13.03
N HIS A 43 4.33 8.48 13.82
CA HIS A 43 5.05 8.20 15.06
C HIS A 43 4.18 7.44 16.06
N ASP A 44 2.89 7.78 16.18
CA ASP A 44 1.94 7.03 17.00
C ASP A 44 1.84 5.54 16.60
N ARG A 45 1.88 5.22 15.31
CA ARG A 45 1.95 3.82 14.83
C ARG A 45 3.27 3.14 15.19
N VAL A 46 4.41 3.83 15.07
CA VAL A 46 5.72 3.29 15.47
C VAL A 46 5.76 2.99 16.97
N LEU A 47 5.23 3.90 17.81
CA LEU A 47 5.13 3.70 19.26
C LEU A 47 4.22 2.52 19.60
N ALA A 48 3.12 2.36 18.88
CA ALA A 48 2.24 1.20 19.05
C ALA A 48 2.95 -0.12 18.71
N ALA A 49 3.74 -0.16 17.63
CA ALA A 49 4.54 -1.33 17.27
C ALA A 49 5.57 -1.68 18.34
N ALA A 50 6.29 -0.69 18.88
CA ALA A 50 7.23 -0.87 19.97
C ALA A 50 6.55 -1.41 21.24
N GLU A 51 5.37 -0.89 21.57
CA GLU A 51 4.60 -1.36 22.72
C GLU A 51 4.08 -2.79 22.51
N PHE A 52 3.65 -3.15 21.29
CA PHE A 52 3.33 -4.54 20.97
C PHE A 52 4.54 -5.44 21.18
N ARG A 53 5.71 -5.08 20.63
CA ARG A 53 6.94 -5.85 20.79
C ARG A 53 7.32 -6.05 22.25
N ARG A 54 7.16 -5.02 23.07
CA ARG A 54 7.41 -5.10 24.52
C ARG A 54 6.45 -6.06 25.24
N ARG A 55 5.19 -6.14 24.80
CA ARG A 55 4.15 -6.96 25.45
C ARG A 55 4.13 -8.41 24.98
N VAL A 56 4.27 -8.64 23.68
CA VAL A 56 4.15 -9.99 23.08
C VAL A 56 5.51 -10.66 22.89
N GLY A 57 6.61 -9.91 23.00
CA GLY A 57 7.96 -10.43 22.79
C GLY A 57 8.10 -11.03 21.39
N GLY A 58 8.47 -12.31 21.32
CA GLY A 58 8.58 -13.09 20.08
C GLY A 58 7.52 -14.18 19.93
N ASP A 59 6.46 -14.15 20.75
CA ASP A 59 5.44 -15.21 20.76
C ASP A 59 4.41 -15.05 19.62
N LEU A 60 4.24 -13.82 19.12
CA LEU A 60 3.29 -13.46 18.07
C LEU A 60 3.98 -12.62 16.99
N ILE A 61 3.51 -12.78 15.74
CA ILE A 61 3.90 -11.91 14.62
C ILE A 61 3.26 -10.55 14.82
N ILE A 62 4.05 -9.49 14.70
CA ILE A 62 3.57 -8.11 14.67
C ILE A 62 3.51 -7.66 13.21
N GLU A 63 2.29 -7.34 12.74
CA GLU A 63 2.06 -6.79 11.40
C GLU A 63 2.04 -5.25 11.47
N GLY A 64 2.97 -4.62 10.74
CA GLY A 64 2.92 -3.20 10.40
C GLY A 64 2.15 -2.97 9.10
N TRP A 65 1.90 -1.70 8.76
CA TRP A 65 1.19 -1.37 7.53
C TRP A 65 1.77 -0.14 6.85
N ILE A 66 1.88 -0.22 5.53
CA ILE A 66 2.23 0.87 4.61
C ILE A 66 1.30 0.82 3.41
N GLU A 67 1.16 1.96 2.73
CA GLU A 67 0.33 2.04 1.53
C GLU A 67 1.16 1.72 0.28
N GLY A 68 0.50 1.14 -0.72
CA GLY A 68 1.06 0.91 -2.04
C GLY A 68 1.03 2.18 -2.89
N PRO A 69 1.75 2.17 -4.03
CA PRO A 69 1.91 3.35 -4.87
C PRO A 69 0.59 3.94 -5.37
N CYS A 70 -0.40 3.14 -5.79
CA CYS A 70 -1.66 3.74 -6.27
C CYS A 70 -2.55 4.22 -5.12
N ALA A 71 -2.59 3.51 -3.99
CA ALA A 71 -3.38 3.89 -2.83
C ALA A 71 -2.93 5.24 -2.26
N GLU A 72 -1.66 5.38 -1.88
CA GLU A 72 -1.18 6.66 -1.32
C GLU A 72 -1.19 7.79 -2.37
N ALA A 73 -0.96 7.47 -3.65
CA ALA A 73 -1.12 8.47 -4.70
C ALA A 73 -2.57 8.94 -4.83
N ALA A 74 -3.54 8.04 -4.70
CA ALA A 74 -4.96 8.40 -4.71
C ALA A 74 -5.30 9.27 -3.50
N ASP A 75 -4.70 8.96 -2.35
CA ASP A 75 -4.84 9.74 -1.13
C ASP A 75 -4.31 11.17 -1.29
N LEU A 76 -3.19 11.34 -1.99
CA LEU A 76 -2.58 12.65 -2.22
C LEU A 76 -3.24 13.46 -3.34
N ARG A 77 -3.61 12.79 -4.43
CA ARG A 77 -4.05 13.42 -5.69
C ARG A 77 -5.57 13.44 -5.85
N GLY A 78 -6.29 12.60 -5.14
CA GLY A 78 -7.67 12.21 -5.41
C GLY A 78 -7.73 11.04 -6.40
N ILE A 79 -8.63 10.08 -6.15
CA ILE A 79 -8.70 8.85 -6.94
C ILE A 79 -9.07 9.12 -8.41
N ASN A 80 -10.08 9.97 -8.66
CA ASN A 80 -10.57 10.22 -10.02
C ASN A 80 -9.53 10.94 -10.88
N THR A 81 -8.85 11.93 -10.30
CA THR A 81 -7.77 12.69 -10.94
C THR A 81 -6.56 11.82 -11.21
N LEU A 82 -6.16 10.97 -10.25
CA LEU A 82 -5.09 9.99 -10.48
C LEU A 82 -5.41 9.05 -11.65
N MET A 83 -6.64 8.52 -11.72
CA MET A 83 -7.06 7.63 -12.80
C MET A 83 -7.01 8.29 -14.18
N LEU A 84 -7.28 9.60 -14.27
CA LEU A 84 -7.09 10.38 -15.50
C LEU A 84 -5.61 10.61 -15.80
N ASP A 85 -4.80 10.92 -14.78
CA ASP A 85 -3.38 11.21 -14.91
C ASP A 85 -2.57 10.01 -15.43
N PHE A 86 -3.00 8.76 -15.20
CA PHE A 86 -2.42 7.58 -15.84
C PHE A 86 -2.38 7.67 -17.38
N TYR A 87 -3.37 8.35 -17.98
CA TYR A 87 -3.45 8.56 -19.42
C TYR A 87 -2.90 9.92 -19.84
N ASP A 88 -3.32 10.99 -19.16
CA ASP A 88 -3.02 12.37 -19.57
C ASP A 88 -1.57 12.77 -19.25
N ASP A 89 -0.99 12.22 -18.18
CA ASP A 89 0.33 12.63 -17.69
C ASP A 89 1.02 11.51 -16.90
N PRO A 90 1.43 10.43 -17.57
CA PRO A 90 2.16 9.34 -16.92
C PRO A 90 3.54 9.77 -16.40
N GLY A 91 4.05 10.94 -16.82
CA GLY A 91 5.28 11.52 -16.26
C GLY A 91 5.06 11.91 -14.80
N PHE A 92 4.04 12.72 -14.54
CA PHE A 92 3.64 13.09 -13.18
C PHE A 92 3.35 11.88 -12.29
N VAL A 93 2.67 10.85 -12.82
CA VAL A 93 2.38 9.63 -12.04
C VAL A 93 3.67 8.94 -11.57
N ARG A 94 4.70 8.88 -12.42
CA ARG A 94 6.00 8.30 -12.03
C ARG A 94 6.67 9.13 -10.94
N ASP A 95 6.69 10.45 -11.08
CA ASP A 95 7.28 11.34 -10.08
C ASP A 95 6.55 11.24 -8.73
N LEU A 96 5.21 11.13 -8.77
CA LEU A 96 4.40 10.92 -7.58
C LEU A 96 4.71 9.57 -6.93
N PHE A 97 4.83 8.50 -7.72
CA PHE A 97 5.18 7.18 -7.20
C PHE A 97 6.59 7.13 -6.62
N GLU A 98 7.57 7.86 -7.19
CA GLU A 98 8.90 7.98 -6.56
C GLU A 98 8.80 8.57 -5.15
N PHE A 99 8.04 9.67 -5.00
CA PHE A 99 7.82 10.30 -3.70
C PHE A 99 7.13 9.35 -2.71
N VAL A 100 6.08 8.65 -3.16
CA VAL A 100 5.35 7.68 -2.33
C VAL A 100 6.28 6.55 -1.88
N ILE A 101 7.04 5.95 -2.79
CA ILE A 101 7.95 4.84 -2.43
C ILE A 101 9.01 5.29 -1.43
N GLU A 102 9.58 6.49 -1.58
CA GLU A 102 10.52 7.03 -0.61
C GLU A 102 9.89 7.19 0.78
N MET A 103 8.69 7.76 0.84
CA MET A 103 7.95 7.97 2.08
C MET A 103 7.58 6.65 2.76
N GLU A 104 7.02 5.70 2.02
CA GLU A 104 6.57 4.42 2.58
C GLU A 104 7.74 3.56 3.03
N LEU A 105 8.89 3.58 2.33
CA LEU A 105 10.10 2.89 2.79
C LEU A 105 10.70 3.53 4.04
N ALA A 106 10.66 4.85 4.18
CA ALA A 106 11.08 5.52 5.41
C ALA A 106 10.20 5.11 6.59
N PHE A 107 8.88 5.05 6.38
CA PHE A 107 7.94 4.64 7.42
C PHE A 107 8.05 3.14 7.75
N ALA A 108 8.19 2.28 6.75
CA ALA A 108 8.41 0.85 6.92
C ALA A 108 9.64 0.58 7.78
N ARG A 109 10.75 1.28 7.49
CA ARG A 109 11.99 1.16 8.27
C ARG A 109 11.76 1.47 9.75
N ALA A 110 11.11 2.60 10.04
CA ALA A 110 10.81 3.00 11.42
C ALA A 110 9.94 1.97 12.16
N GLN A 111 8.94 1.40 11.47
CA GLN A 111 8.08 0.33 12.02
C GLN A 111 8.87 -0.97 12.29
N ILE A 112 9.73 -1.38 11.35
CA ILE A 112 10.56 -2.60 11.47
C ILE A 112 11.56 -2.46 12.61
N GLU A 113 12.23 -1.31 12.72
CA GLU A 113 13.15 -1.01 13.83
C GLU A 113 12.44 -1.00 15.19
N ALA A 114 11.15 -0.66 15.22
CA ALA A 114 10.31 -0.75 16.41
C ALA A 114 9.84 -2.18 16.76
N GLY A 115 10.07 -3.17 15.87
CA GLY A 115 9.81 -4.58 16.13
C GLY A 115 8.69 -5.22 15.30
N VAL A 116 8.31 -4.63 14.17
CA VAL A 116 7.42 -5.28 13.18
C VAL A 116 8.15 -6.44 12.49
N ASP A 117 7.50 -7.61 12.41
CA ASP A 117 8.05 -8.81 11.75
C ASP A 117 7.54 -8.99 10.30
N LEU A 118 6.31 -8.50 10.03
CA LEU A 118 5.62 -8.60 8.75
C LEU A 118 5.07 -7.22 8.34
N MET A 119 5.33 -6.78 7.12
CA MET A 119 4.75 -5.55 6.59
C MET A 119 3.56 -5.85 5.68
N GLY A 120 2.38 -5.37 6.05
CA GLY A 120 1.23 -5.31 5.16
C GLY A 120 1.37 -4.15 4.17
N ILE A 121 1.07 -4.39 2.90
CA ILE A 121 1.00 -3.39 1.84
C ILE A 121 -0.41 -3.40 1.26
N GLY A 122 -1.13 -2.28 1.40
CA GLY A 122 -2.45 -2.07 0.81
C GLY A 122 -2.36 -1.27 -0.49
N ASP A 123 -2.81 -1.80 -1.62
CA ASP A 123 -2.89 -1.02 -2.87
C ASP A 123 -4.26 -1.14 -3.56
N ALA A 124 -5.34 -0.77 -2.85
CA ALA A 124 -6.70 -0.96 -3.35
C ALA A 124 -6.95 -0.29 -4.72
N ALA A 125 -6.36 0.88 -4.96
CA ALA A 125 -6.51 1.65 -6.19
C ALA A 125 -5.86 0.97 -7.40
N ALA A 126 -4.85 0.10 -7.21
CA ALA A 126 -4.23 -0.65 -8.30
C ALA A 126 -5.20 -1.58 -9.04
N SER A 127 -6.31 -1.99 -8.41
CA SER A 127 -7.35 -2.81 -9.06
C SER A 127 -8.14 -2.07 -10.14
N LEU A 128 -8.11 -0.73 -10.12
CA LEU A 128 -8.84 0.12 -11.05
C LEU A 128 -8.07 0.33 -12.36
N VAL A 129 -6.76 0.09 -12.37
CA VAL A 129 -5.94 0.25 -13.56
C VAL A 129 -5.93 -1.01 -14.42
N GLY A 130 -5.98 -0.81 -15.73
CA GLY A 130 -5.90 -1.92 -16.69
C GLY A 130 -4.54 -2.64 -16.61
N PRO A 131 -4.45 -3.94 -17.01
CA PRO A 131 -3.22 -4.73 -16.91
C PRO A 131 -1.98 -4.13 -17.59
N LYS A 132 -2.19 -3.31 -18.65
CA LYS A 132 -1.12 -2.59 -19.32
C LYS A 132 -0.50 -1.53 -18.40
N PHE A 133 -1.31 -0.61 -17.89
CA PHE A 133 -0.84 0.43 -16.97
C PHE A 133 -0.30 -0.16 -15.68
N TYR A 134 -0.95 -1.19 -15.14
CA TYR A 134 -0.42 -1.89 -13.97
C TYR A 134 1.00 -2.42 -14.21
N ARG A 135 1.24 -3.13 -15.32
CA ARG A 135 2.57 -3.65 -15.67
C ARG A 135 3.62 -2.55 -15.86
N GLU A 136 3.25 -1.46 -16.54
CA GLU A 136 4.20 -0.43 -16.97
C GLU A 136 4.49 0.62 -15.89
N LEU A 137 3.50 0.93 -15.04
CA LEU A 137 3.56 2.07 -14.12
C LEU A 137 3.37 1.70 -12.65
N VAL A 138 2.67 0.62 -12.31
CA VAL A 138 2.38 0.29 -10.90
C VAL A 138 3.33 -0.78 -10.37
N TRP A 139 3.37 -1.91 -11.08
CA TRP A 139 4.13 -3.09 -10.70
C TRP A 139 5.62 -2.83 -10.43
N PRO A 140 6.35 -1.99 -11.20
CA PRO A 140 7.74 -1.69 -10.90
C PRO A 140 7.94 -1.04 -9.53
N TYR A 141 6.98 -0.22 -9.09
CA TYR A 141 7.03 0.50 -7.83
C TYR A 141 6.60 -0.39 -6.67
N GLU A 142 5.53 -1.18 -6.83
CA GLU A 142 5.18 -2.23 -5.86
C GLU A 142 6.35 -3.19 -5.64
N LYS A 143 7.04 -3.60 -6.72
CA LYS A 143 8.21 -4.47 -6.63
C LYS A 143 9.34 -3.82 -5.82
N ARG A 144 9.64 -2.54 -6.09
CA ARG A 144 10.64 -1.78 -5.31
C ARG A 144 10.25 -1.66 -3.84
N LEU A 145 8.98 -1.46 -3.54
CA LEU A 145 8.48 -1.42 -2.16
C LEU A 145 8.73 -2.74 -1.44
N VAL A 146 8.33 -3.86 -2.08
CA VAL A 146 8.51 -5.21 -1.54
C VAL A 146 9.99 -5.53 -1.34
N GLU A 147 10.84 -5.29 -2.34
CA GLU A 147 12.28 -5.52 -2.26
C GLU A 147 12.93 -4.65 -1.18
N GLY A 148 12.50 -3.40 -1.02
CA GLY A 148 12.98 -2.50 0.02
C GLY A 148 12.64 -3.01 1.42
N VAL A 149 11.42 -3.51 1.65
CA VAL A 149 11.03 -4.13 2.93
C VAL A 149 11.83 -5.40 3.20
N HIS A 150 12.02 -6.27 2.19
CA HIS A 150 12.84 -7.48 2.33
C HIS A 150 14.29 -7.16 2.70
N GLN A 151 14.88 -6.10 2.13
CA GLN A 151 16.21 -5.64 2.49
C GLN A 151 16.31 -5.16 3.95
N MET A 152 15.20 -4.74 4.56
CA MET A 152 15.11 -4.40 5.98
C MET A 152 14.88 -5.61 6.88
N GLY A 153 14.68 -6.81 6.31
CA GLY A 153 14.57 -8.07 7.05
C GLY A 153 13.16 -8.48 7.47
N ALA A 154 12.13 -7.78 7.02
CA ALA A 154 10.73 -8.12 7.29
C ALA A 154 10.10 -8.89 6.12
N MET A 155 9.11 -9.74 6.43
CA MET A 155 8.26 -10.37 5.41
C MET A 155 7.25 -9.36 4.85
N VAL A 156 6.61 -9.70 3.74
CA VAL A 156 5.59 -8.87 3.09
C VAL A 156 4.28 -9.62 2.84
N ARG A 157 3.19 -8.97 3.23
CA ARG A 157 1.82 -9.34 2.88
C ARG A 157 1.22 -8.28 1.96
N LEU A 158 0.88 -8.65 0.73
CA LEU A 158 0.21 -7.76 -0.21
C LEU A 158 -1.31 -7.94 -0.17
N HIS A 159 -2.05 -6.84 -0.14
CA HIS A 159 -3.50 -6.82 -0.33
C HIS A 159 -3.90 -5.78 -1.37
N ILE A 160 -4.68 -6.21 -2.37
CA ILE A 160 -5.29 -5.34 -3.38
C ILE A 160 -6.78 -5.67 -3.42
N CYS A 161 -7.62 -4.74 -2.95
CA CYS A 161 -9.07 -4.87 -2.95
C CYS A 161 -9.63 -5.01 -4.39
N GLY A 162 -10.79 -5.66 -4.53
CA GLY A 162 -11.49 -5.76 -5.82
C GLY A 162 -11.00 -6.87 -6.76
N ASN A 163 -11.41 -6.81 -8.02
CA ASN A 163 -11.19 -7.91 -8.97
C ASN A 163 -9.80 -7.86 -9.63
N THR A 164 -8.80 -8.42 -8.96
CA THR A 164 -7.42 -8.52 -9.46
C THR A 164 -7.17 -9.75 -10.35
N GLY A 165 -8.21 -10.42 -10.85
CA GLY A 165 -8.07 -11.66 -11.62
C GLY A 165 -7.14 -11.55 -12.84
N LYS A 166 -7.08 -10.37 -13.46
CA LYS A 166 -6.20 -10.07 -14.61
C LYS A 166 -4.76 -9.72 -14.21
N LEU A 167 -4.52 -9.39 -12.93
CA LEU A 167 -3.23 -8.97 -12.38
C LEU A 167 -2.50 -10.10 -11.67
N LEU A 168 -3.18 -11.23 -11.40
CA LEU A 168 -2.66 -12.37 -10.65
C LEU A 168 -1.23 -12.76 -11.04
N GLU A 169 -0.93 -12.94 -12.33
CA GLU A 169 0.40 -13.37 -12.74
C GLU A 169 1.51 -12.40 -12.28
N LEU A 170 1.26 -11.09 -12.42
CA LEU A 170 2.19 -10.05 -12.00
C LEU A 170 2.31 -9.94 -10.48
N MET A 171 1.18 -9.98 -9.75
CA MET A 171 1.19 -10.04 -8.28
C MET A 171 1.99 -11.25 -7.77
N GLY A 172 1.86 -12.39 -8.47
CA GLY A 172 2.62 -13.62 -8.23
C GLY A 172 4.13 -13.47 -8.40
N GLN A 173 4.60 -12.46 -9.11
CA GLN A 173 6.03 -12.21 -9.38
C GLN A 173 6.66 -11.19 -8.43
N LEU A 174 5.88 -10.50 -7.58
CA LEU A 174 6.37 -9.47 -6.65
C LEU A 174 7.25 -9.99 -5.50
N GLY A 175 7.34 -11.31 -5.32
CA GLY A 175 8.14 -11.88 -4.22
C GLY A 175 7.48 -11.93 -2.83
N CYS A 176 6.29 -11.36 -2.64
CA CYS A 176 5.58 -11.39 -1.34
C CYS A 176 5.36 -12.82 -0.79
N GLU A 177 5.51 -12.98 0.53
CA GLU A 177 5.25 -14.22 1.28
C GLU A 177 3.75 -14.55 1.31
N ILE A 178 2.94 -13.51 1.52
CA ILE A 178 1.47 -13.62 1.57
C ILE A 178 0.89 -12.69 0.51
N VAL A 179 -0.01 -13.23 -0.30
CA VAL A 179 -0.87 -12.42 -1.17
C VAL A 179 -2.31 -12.70 -0.80
N ASP A 180 -2.98 -11.65 -0.38
CA ASP A 180 -4.36 -11.68 0.03
C ASP A 180 -5.27 -11.25 -1.12
N LEU A 181 -6.29 -12.08 -1.37
CA LEU A 181 -7.21 -11.95 -2.48
C LEU A 181 -8.60 -11.55 -1.99
N ASP A 182 -9.19 -10.57 -2.66
CA ASP A 182 -10.58 -10.21 -2.45
C ASP A 182 -11.53 -11.38 -2.81
N HIS A 183 -12.74 -11.42 -2.24
CA HIS A 183 -13.75 -12.44 -2.52
C HIS A 183 -14.11 -12.60 -4.01
N MET A 184 -13.90 -11.54 -4.79
CA MET A 184 -14.15 -11.56 -6.24
C MET A 184 -13.16 -12.46 -7.00
N VAL A 185 -12.05 -12.85 -6.39
CA VAL A 185 -10.94 -13.54 -7.06
C VAL A 185 -10.82 -14.98 -6.59
N SER A 186 -10.77 -15.91 -7.55
CA SER A 186 -10.67 -17.34 -7.24
C SER A 186 -9.28 -17.71 -6.71
N ILE A 187 -9.20 -18.19 -5.46
CA ILE A 187 -7.98 -18.77 -4.88
C ILE A 187 -7.43 -19.89 -5.78
N ALA A 188 -8.31 -20.75 -6.32
CA ALA A 188 -7.89 -21.84 -7.19
C ALA A 188 -7.23 -21.32 -8.48
N ALA A 189 -7.73 -20.20 -9.02
CA ALA A 189 -7.13 -19.55 -10.19
C ALA A 189 -5.77 -18.93 -9.86
N ALA A 190 -5.59 -18.36 -8.66
CA ALA A 190 -4.32 -17.82 -8.19
C ALA A 190 -3.29 -18.93 -7.94
N ARG A 191 -3.67 -20.00 -7.23
CA ARG A 191 -2.79 -21.16 -6.95
C ARG A 191 -2.30 -21.89 -8.21
N ARG A 192 -3.05 -21.82 -9.32
CA ARG A 192 -2.60 -22.35 -10.62
C ARG A 192 -1.53 -21.48 -11.29
N ARG A 193 -1.48 -20.19 -10.98
CA ARG A 193 -0.58 -19.20 -11.60
C ARG A 193 0.67 -18.93 -10.76
N TRP A 194 0.61 -19.21 -9.46
CA TRP A 194 1.69 -18.91 -8.52
C TRP A 194 2.48 -20.15 -8.12
N ALA A 195 3.74 -19.95 -7.78
CA ALA A 195 4.57 -20.99 -7.18
C ALA A 195 3.99 -21.44 -5.82
N ARG A 196 4.21 -22.71 -5.45
CA ARG A 196 3.66 -23.33 -4.23
C ARG A 196 4.16 -22.71 -2.92
N THR A 197 5.17 -21.84 -2.97
CA THR A 197 5.79 -21.18 -1.82
C THR A 197 5.02 -19.96 -1.32
N LYS A 198 3.98 -19.50 -2.03
CA LYS A 198 3.19 -18.32 -1.66
C LYS A 198 1.93 -18.72 -0.89
N CYS A 199 1.71 -18.10 0.27
CA CYS A 199 0.46 -18.25 1.01
C CYS A 199 -0.62 -17.37 0.38
N CYS A 200 -1.75 -17.98 0.01
CA CYS A 200 -2.95 -17.25 -0.43
C CYS A 200 -3.92 -17.15 0.74
N SER A 201 -4.35 -15.94 1.10
CA SER A 201 -5.45 -15.71 2.03
C SER A 201 -6.61 -15.01 1.31
N VAL A 202 -7.81 -15.07 1.91
CA VAL A 202 -8.98 -14.30 1.47
C VAL A 202 -9.52 -13.54 2.66
N THR A 203 -9.47 -12.21 2.61
CA THR A 203 -9.82 -11.37 3.77
C THR A 203 -11.24 -10.84 3.75
N SER A 204 -11.93 -10.80 2.61
CA SER A 204 -13.37 -10.50 2.58
C SER A 204 -14.17 -11.80 2.48
N ILE A 205 -14.87 -12.18 3.55
CA ILE A 205 -15.98 -13.13 3.44
C ILE A 205 -17.17 -12.31 2.94
N ARG A 206 -17.77 -12.72 1.81
CA ARG A 206 -18.99 -12.10 1.30
C ARG A 206 -20.01 -12.03 2.44
N SER A 207 -20.30 -10.83 2.92
CA SER A 207 -21.30 -10.63 3.95
C SER A 207 -22.63 -11.16 3.40
N ARG A 208 -23.15 -12.23 4.01
CA ARG A 208 -24.46 -12.77 3.65
C ARG A 208 -25.52 -11.91 4.34
N TYR A 209 -25.75 -10.72 3.80
CA TYR A 209 -26.95 -9.94 4.09
C TYR A 209 -27.68 -9.68 2.77
#